data_AF-A0A2H0KN36-F1
#
_entry.id   AF-A0A2H0KN36-F1
#
_cell.length_a   1.000
_cell.length_b   1.000
_cell.length_c   1.000
_cell.angle_alpha   90.00
_cell.angle_beta   90.00
_cell.angle_gamma   90.00
#
_symmetry.space_group_name_H-M   'P 1'
#
loop_
_entity.id
_entity.type
_entity.pdbx_description
1 polymer ?
#
loop_
_entity_poly.entity_id
_entity_poly.type
_entity_poly.pdbx_seq_one_letter_code
_entity_poly.pdbx_strand_id
1 'polypeptide(L)' 'MLDFRKSPGEVINEVFYNKKKIILERGKKKMAVMVPIGLYEKLFIDDDIEIYSKTRIKEFKKEDKITKNLSAKIKKLL' A
#
# COMPACT_ATOMS: atom_id res chain seq x y z
N MET A 1 -19.97 -6.02 -15.37
CA MET A 1 -20.96 -5.45 -14.45
C MET A 1 -21.44 -4.11 -15.02
N LEU A 2 -22.62 -4.06 -15.64
CA LEU A 2 -23.20 -2.85 -16.26
C LEU A 2 -24.00 -2.01 -15.25
N ASP A 3 -24.15 -2.48 -14.00
CA ASP A 3 -25.16 -1.99 -13.06
C ASP A 3 -24.74 -0.76 -12.23
N PHE A 4 -23.45 -0.43 -12.14
CA PHE A 4 -23.04 0.80 -11.43
C PHE A 4 -23.66 2.06 -12.07
N ARG A 5 -23.81 2.07 -13.40
CA ARG A 5 -24.43 3.19 -14.11
C ARG A 5 -25.96 3.24 -13.93
N LYS A 6 -26.59 2.14 -13.53
CA LYS A 6 -28.04 2.07 -13.35
C LYS A 6 -28.45 2.54 -11.95
N SER A 7 -27.66 2.17 -10.93
CA SER A 7 -27.97 2.50 -9.54
C SER A 7 -26.72 2.90 -8.74
N PRO A 8 -26.05 4.03 -9.06
CA PRO A 8 -24.85 4.44 -8.34
C PRO A 8 -25.09 4.68 -6.85
N GLY A 9 -26.27 5.20 -6.47
CA GLY A 9 -26.63 5.46 -5.08
C GLY A 9 -26.71 4.19 -4.21
N GLU A 10 -27.31 3.11 -4.73
CA GLU A 10 -27.39 1.83 -4.03
C GLU A 10 -25.99 1.24 -3.80
N VAL A 11 -25.14 1.31 -4.82
CA VAL A 11 -23.75 0.82 -4.72
C VAL A 11 -22.95 1.66 -3.71
N ILE A 12 -23.13 2.99 -3.69
CA ILE A 12 -22.48 3.86 -2.69
C ILE A 12 -22.96 3.52 -1.29
N ASN A 13 -24.27 3.31 -1.09
CA ASN A 13 -24.83 2.92 0.21
C ASN A 13 -24.29 1.56 0.67
N GLU A 14 -24.20 0.58 -0.22
CA GLU A 14 -23.61 -0.72 0.10
C GLU A 14 -22.13 -0.61 0.49
N VAL A 15 -21.35 0.20 -0.22
CA VAL A 15 -19.95 0.44 0.13
C VAL A 15 -19.86 1.11 1.50
N PHE A 16 -20.60 2.20 1.71
CA PHE A 16 -20.49 3.01 2.93
C PHE A 16 -21.04 2.31 4.17
N TYR A 17 -22.28 1.83 4.14
CA TYR A 17 -22.94 1.24 5.30
C TYR A 17 -22.51 -0.20 5.56
N ASN A 18 -22.33 -1.01 4.52
CA ASN A 18 -21.94 -2.43 4.69
C ASN A 18 -20.42 -2.64 4.67
N LYS A 19 -19.64 -1.56 4.58
CA LYS A 19 -18.17 -1.57 4.52
C LYS A 19 -17.61 -2.48 3.42
N LYS A 20 -18.36 -2.67 2.33
CA LYS A 20 -17.97 -3.53 1.21
C LYS A 20 -16.88 -2.87 0.36
N LYS A 21 -15.98 -3.70 -0.19
CA LYS A 21 -15.00 -3.30 -1.21
C LYS A 21 -15.49 -3.82 -2.55
N ILE A 22 -15.61 -2.94 -3.54
CA ILE A 22 -16.16 -3.31 -4.86
C ILE A 22 -15.15 -2.98 -5.93
N ILE A 23 -14.91 -3.93 -6.84
CA ILE A 23 -14.09 -3.70 -8.04
C ILE A 23 -15.02 -3.28 -9.16
N LEU A 24 -14.77 -2.11 -9.74
CA LEU A 24 -15.46 -1.63 -10.92
C LEU A 24 -14.75 -2.17 -12.16
N GLU A 25 -15.51 -2.85 -13.01
CA GLU A 25 -15.02 -3.48 -14.23
C GLU A 25 -15.78 -3.01 -15.47
N ARG A 26 -15.07 -2.76 -16.57
CA ARG A 26 -15.65 -2.47 -17.89
C ARG A 26 -15.11 -3.48 -18.89
N GLY A 27 -16.02 -4.21 -19.56
CA GLY A 27 -15.63 -5.18 -20.59
C GLY A 27 -14.60 -6.20 -20.10
N LYS A 28 -14.78 -6.75 -18.88
CA LYS A 28 -13.86 -7.68 -18.18
C LYS A 28 -12.52 -7.07 -17.72
N LYS A 29 -12.27 -5.79 -17.97
CA LYS A 29 -11.08 -5.09 -17.45
C LYS A 29 -11.42 -4.40 -16.14
N LYS A 30 -10.63 -4.69 -15.10
CA LYS A 30 -10.68 -3.97 -13.81
C LYS A 30 -10.22 -2.54 -14.01
N MET A 31 -11.02 -1.57 -13.57
CA MET A 31 -10.76 -0.14 -13.79
C MET A 31 -10.49 0.61 -12.49
N ALA A 32 -11.31 0.38 -11.47
CA ALA A 32 -11.23 1.10 -10.21
C ALA A 32 -11.70 0.23 -9.05
N VAL A 33 -11.40 0.65 -7.83
CA VAL A 33 -11.89 0.03 -6.60
C VAL A 33 -12.62 1.10 -5.80
N MET A 34 -13.82 0.78 -5.34
CA MET A 34 -14.56 1.59 -4.38
C MET A 34 -14.38 1.00 -2.99
N VAL A 35 -13.99 1.86 -2.06
CA VAL A 35 -13.84 1.55 -0.64
C VAL A 35 -14.51 2.65 0.20
N PRO A 36 -14.98 2.35 1.42
CA PRO A 36 -15.48 3.37 2.33
C PRO A 36 -14.40 4.42 2.60
N ILE A 37 -14.78 5.71 2.67
CA ILE A 37 -13.81 6.80 2.87
C ILE A 37 -13.01 6.64 4.15
N GLY A 38 -13.64 6.28 5.27
CA GLY A 38 -12.93 6.03 6.53
C GLY A 38 -11.99 4.81 6.49
N LEU A 39 -12.20 3.87 5.55
CA LEU A 39 -11.25 2.78 5.31
C LEU A 39 -10.09 3.24 4.43
N TYR A 40 -10.38 4.03 3.40
CA TYR A 40 -9.35 4.67 2.59
C TYR A 40 -8.42 5.51 3.47
N GLU A 41 -9.00 6.40 4.25
CA GLU A 41 -8.29 7.19 5.26
C GLU A 41 -7.43 6.31 6.15
N LYS A 42 -7.95 5.27 6.81
CA LYS A 42 -7.10 4.38 7.64
C LYS A 42 -5.97 3.67 6.89
N LEU A 43 -6.15 3.37 5.61
CA LEU A 43 -5.11 2.70 4.80
C LEU A 43 -4.05 3.68 4.29
N PHE A 44 -4.38 4.97 4.21
CA PHE A 44 -3.55 5.98 3.56
C PHE A 44 -3.27 7.22 4.45
N ILE A 45 -3.75 7.24 5.69
CA ILE A 45 -3.40 8.22 6.76
C ILE A 45 -2.05 7.88 7.36
N ASP A 46 -1.61 6.62 7.29
CA ASP A 46 -0.21 6.29 7.45
C ASP A 46 0.53 6.72 6.18
N ASP A 47 0.81 8.03 6.09
CA ASP A 47 1.94 8.57 5.33
C ASP A 47 3.29 7.94 5.77
N ASP A 48 3.27 7.10 6.82
CA ASP A 48 4.37 6.30 7.36
C ASP A 48 4.75 5.06 6.54
N ILE A 49 4.08 4.79 5.40
CA ILE A 49 4.73 3.97 4.37
C ILE A 49 5.71 4.88 3.64
N GLU A 50 6.84 5.16 4.28
CA GLU A 50 7.95 5.90 3.69
C GLU A 50 8.46 5.06 2.50
N ILE A 51 7.96 5.32 1.29
CA ILE A 51 8.42 4.67 0.08
C ILE A 51 9.84 5.16 -0.16
N TYR A 52 10.82 4.43 0.39
CA TYR A 52 12.21 4.80 0.25
C TYR A 52 12.60 4.81 -1.22
N SER A 53 13.02 5.98 -1.70
CA SER A 53 13.63 6.08 -3.02
C SER A 53 14.86 5.16 -3.10
N LYS A 54 15.23 4.71 -4.30
CA LYS A 54 16.46 3.95 -4.51
C LYS A 54 17.70 4.67 -3.97
N THR A 55 17.66 6.00 -3.90
CA THR A 55 18.70 6.85 -3.30
C THR A 55 18.75 6.67 -1.79
N ARG A 56 17.61 6.75 -1.10
CA ARG A 56 17.53 6.60 0.36
C ARG A 56 17.93 5.21 0.84
N ILE A 57 17.57 4.17 0.08
CA ILE A 57 18.03 2.79 0.33
C ILE A 57 19.57 2.67 0.23
N LYS A 58 20.20 3.40 -0.69
CA LYS A 58 21.67 3.40 -0.82
C LYS A 58 22.37 4.09 0.35
N GLU A 59 21.75 5.13 0.91
CA GLU A 59 22.26 5.84 2.08
C GLU A 59 22.26 4.94 3.31
N PHE A 60 21.14 4.27 3.62
CA PHE A 60 21.08 3.30 4.71
C PHE A 60 22.09 2.16 4.53
N LYS A 61 22.19 1.60 3.32
CA LYS A 61 23.21 0.57 3.02
C LYS A 61 24.66 1.05 3.17
N LYS A 62 24.90 2.37 3.18
CA LYS A 62 26.22 2.95 3.39
C LYS A 62 26.46 3.18 4.88
N GLU A 63 25.45 3.66 5.61
CA GLU A 63 25.50 3.93 7.05
C GLU A 63 25.53 2.63 7.88
N ASP A 64 24.76 1.62 7.48
CA ASP A 64 24.72 0.29 8.13
C ASP A 64 25.94 -0.59 7.82
N LYS A 65 26.96 -0.05 7.12
CA LYS A 65 28.18 -0.82 6.86
C LYS A 65 28.94 -1.04 8.15
N ILE A 66 28.99 -2.30 8.55
CA ILE A 66 29.91 -2.79 9.58
C ILE A 66 31.34 -2.39 9.20
N THR A 67 32.04 -1.72 10.11
CA THR A 67 33.45 -1.37 9.91
C THR A 67 34.30 -2.62 9.69
N LYS A 68 35.33 -2.53 8.85
CA LYS A 68 36.19 -3.69 8.52
C LYS A 68 36.74 -4.39 9.77
N ASN A 69 37.07 -3.62 10.80
CA ASN A 69 37.54 -4.15 12.09
C ASN A 69 36.47 -4.96 12.82
N LEU A 70 35.22 -4.50 12.83
CA LEU A 70 34.12 -5.20 13.46
C LEU A 70 33.72 -6.45 12.66
N SER A 71 33.74 -6.38 11.33
CA SER A 71 33.51 -7.55 10.46
C SER A 71 34.58 -8.64 10.67
N ALA A 72 35.85 -8.25 10.82
CA ALA A 72 36.93 -9.18 11.12
C ALA A 72 36.81 -9.83 12.51
N LYS A 73 36.31 -9.08 13.51
CA LYS A 73 36.03 -9.64 14.84
C LYS A 73 34.87 -10.63 14.81
N ILE A 74 33.78 -10.32 14.11
CA ILE A 74 32.62 -11.23 13.98
C ILE A 74 33.01 -12.53 13.27
N LYS A 75 33.81 -12.46 12.21
CA LYS A 75 34.32 -13.65 11.49
C LYS A 75 35.22 -14.56 12.33
N LYS A 76 35.79 -14.08 13.43
CA LYS A 76 36.57 -14.91 14.37
C LYS A 76 35.71 -15.59 15.44
N LEU A 77 34.46 -15.16 15.60
CA LEU A 77 33.52 -15.67 16.61
C LEU A 77 32.49 -16.65 16.02
N LEU A 78 32.39 -16.72 14.69
CA LEU A 78 31.64 -17.71 13.92
C LEU A 78 32.60 -18.79 13.40
#